data_AF-A0AAW7A3V6-F1
#
_entry.id   AF-A0AAW7A3V6-F1
#
_cell.length_a   1.000
_cell.length_b   1.000
_cell.length_c   1.000
_cell.angle_alpha   90.00
_cell.angle_beta   90.00
_cell.angle_gamma   90.00
#
_symmetry.space_group_name_H-M   'P 1'
#
loop_
_entity.id
_entity.type
_entity.pdbx_description
1 polymer ?
#
loop_
_entity_poly.entity_id
_entity_poly.type
_entity_poly.pdbx_seq_one_letter_code
_entity_poly.pdbx_strand_id
1 'polypeptide(L)'
;MRAWLIGLVVIIGLAGCADNTAGIRIDGQTQKVFFNDNVLGSRLLVDNITTTYVDDRPRGVVQLSSNYKGDQHILYRFYWYDNTGLEVNTKAGPWRKMIVRGFEQVSLSEVTVNPNGTQFRVQIREAQDN
;
A
#
# COMPACT_ATOMS: atom_id res chain seq x y z
N MET A 1 29.06 37.65 30.56
CA MET A 1 29.65 36.60 29.69
C MET A 1 28.93 35.24 29.75
N ARG A 2 28.22 34.86 30.82
CA ARG A 2 27.47 33.58 30.90
C ARG A 2 26.11 33.57 30.18
N ALA A 3 25.43 34.72 30.11
CA ALA A 3 24.12 34.83 29.44
C ALA A 3 24.19 34.66 27.91
N TRP A 4 25.35 34.93 27.30
CA TRP A 4 25.54 34.81 25.85
C TRP A 4 25.67 33.35 25.40
N LEU A 5 26.23 32.48 26.25
CA LEU A 5 26.32 31.05 25.99
C LEU A 5 24.95 30.35 26.05
N ILE A 6 24.02 30.86 26.86
CA ILE A 6 22.66 30.30 26.99
C ILE A 6 21.81 30.64 25.76
N GLY A 7 21.99 31.85 25.20
CA GLY A 7 21.28 32.26 23.97
C GLY A 7 21.66 31.44 22.74
N LEU A 8 22.92 31.01 22.64
CA LEU A 8 23.41 30.25 21.49
C LEU A 8 22.89 28.80 21.45
N VAL A 9 22.62 28.20 22.62
CA VAL A 9 22.10 26.82 22.73
C VAL A 9 20.61 26.73 22.34
N VAL A 10 19.82 27.79 22.60
CA VAL A 10 18.39 27.83 22.27
C VAL A 10 18.15 27.90 20.77
N ILE A 11 19.05 28.51 20.00
CA ILE A 11 18.91 28.65 18.55
C ILE A 11 19.18 27.31 17.82
N ILE A 12 20.02 26.43 18.38
CA ILE A 12 20.37 25.14 17.76
C ILE A 12 19.27 24.09 17.98
N GLY A 13 18.40 24.26 18.98
CA GLY A 13 17.31 23.31 19.29
C GLY A 13 16.13 23.32 18.31
N LEU A 14 16.06 24.26 17.36
CA LEU A 14 14.93 24.42 16.44
C LEU A 14 15.14 23.72 15.08
N ALA A 15 16.30 23.11 14.82
CA ALA A 15 16.60 22.40 13.58
C ALA A 15 16.21 20.90 13.61
N GLY A 16 15.16 20.55 14.34
CA GLY A 16 14.77 19.17 14.66
C GLY A 16 13.39 18.77 14.15
N CYS A 17 13.00 19.15 12.93
CA CYS A 17 11.92 18.47 12.22
C CYS A 17 12.53 17.76 11.00
N ALA A 18 12.85 16.48 11.15
CA ALA A 18 13.09 15.64 10.00
C ALA A 18 11.74 15.44 9.29
N ASP A 19 11.57 16.05 8.12
CA ASP A 19 10.45 15.77 7.21
C ASP A 19 10.63 14.41 6.53
N ASN A 20 10.80 13.35 7.32
CA ASN A 20 10.54 11.98 6.87
C ASN A 20 9.11 11.61 7.28
N THR A 21 8.16 12.50 6.98
CA THR A 21 6.76 12.08 7.01
C THR A 21 6.55 11.29 5.73
N ALA A 22 6.20 10.01 5.90
CA ALA A 22 5.67 9.18 4.84
C ALA A 22 4.57 9.97 4.12
N GLY A 23 4.87 10.53 2.96
CA GLY A 23 3.92 11.30 2.17
C GLY A 23 2.85 10.35 1.65
N ILE A 24 1.79 10.13 2.44
CA ILE A 24 0.60 9.44 1.98
C ILE A 24 -0.05 10.34 0.93
N ARG A 25 0.02 9.92 -0.35
CA ARG A 25 -0.80 10.50 -1.41
C ARG A 25 -2.22 9.99 -1.19
N ILE A 26 -3.11 10.83 -0.69
CA ILE A 26 -4.55 10.53 -0.64
C ILE A 26 -5.13 10.92 -1.99
N ASP A 27 -4.87 10.11 -3.01
CA ASP A 27 -5.76 10.11 -4.18
C ASP A 27 -6.96 9.24 -3.81
N GLY A 28 -8.19 9.74 -3.93
CA GLY A 28 -9.41 9.03 -3.53
C GLY A 28 -9.53 7.63 -4.16
N GLN A 29 -8.89 7.44 -5.32
CA GLN A 29 -8.76 6.15 -6.03
C GLN A 29 -7.89 5.13 -5.27
N THR A 30 -6.91 5.56 -4.49
CA THR A 30 -5.90 4.70 -3.84
C THR A 30 -6.30 4.19 -2.45
N GLN A 31 -7.46 4.59 -1.92
CA GLN A 31 -7.89 4.25 -0.54
C GLN A 31 -8.02 2.73 -0.27
N LYS A 32 -8.09 1.92 -1.33
CA LYS A 32 -8.14 0.45 -1.24
C LYS A 32 -6.77 -0.23 -1.30
N VAL A 33 -5.67 0.48 -1.57
CA VAL A 33 -4.32 -0.10 -1.65
C VAL A 33 -3.44 0.48 -0.57
N PHE A 34 -2.79 -0.38 0.19
CA PHE A 34 -1.88 0.00 1.26
C PHE A 34 -0.48 -0.56 0.99
N PHE A 35 0.49 0.33 0.81
CA PHE A 35 1.90 -0.04 0.73
C PHE A 35 2.53 0.00 2.12
N ASN A 36 3.19 -1.09 2.50
CA ASN A 36 3.80 -1.23 3.82
C ASN A 36 5.17 -0.54 3.93
N ASP A 37 5.68 -0.03 2.82
CA ASP A 37 6.95 0.70 2.71
C ASP A 37 6.80 1.86 1.72
N ASN A 38 7.38 3.02 2.05
CA ASN A 38 7.28 4.24 1.26
C ASN A 38 8.10 4.17 -0.02
N VAL A 39 9.25 3.49 0.01
CA VAL A 39 10.09 3.33 -1.19
C VAL A 39 9.30 2.52 -2.22
N LEU A 40 8.70 1.41 -1.81
CA LEU A 40 7.83 0.63 -2.68
C LEU A 40 6.61 1.43 -3.18
N GLY A 41 5.94 2.15 -2.28
CA GLY A 41 4.79 3.00 -2.64
C GLY A 41 5.14 4.16 -3.58
N SER A 42 6.38 4.62 -3.59
CA SER A 42 6.86 5.61 -4.57
C SER A 42 7.22 4.99 -5.94
N ARG A 43 7.49 3.68 -5.98
CA ARG A 43 7.91 2.93 -7.18
C ARG A 43 6.75 2.32 -7.98
N LEU A 44 5.64 2.08 -7.30
CA LEU A 44 4.43 1.49 -7.87
C LEU A 44 3.30 2.51 -7.90
N LEU A 45 2.72 2.70 -9.08
CA LEU A 45 1.54 3.52 -9.29
C LEU A 45 0.32 2.61 -9.31
N VAL A 46 -0.76 3.03 -8.67
CA VAL A 46 -2.06 2.36 -8.77
C VAL A 46 -2.81 3.00 -9.94
N ASP A 47 -2.91 2.26 -11.03
CA ASP A 47 -3.51 2.78 -12.27
C ASP A 47 -5.04 2.74 -12.21
N ASN A 48 -5.59 1.66 -11.65
CA ASN A 48 -7.02 1.42 -11.61
C ASN A 48 -7.40 0.42 -10.52
N ILE A 49 -8.57 0.61 -9.91
CA ILE A 49 -9.17 -0.33 -8.97
C ILE A 49 -10.60 -0.64 -9.39
N THR A 50 -10.88 -1.89 -9.69
CA THR A 50 -12.22 -2.32 -10.11
C THR A 50 -12.71 -3.54 -9.34
N THR A 51 -14.02 -3.67 -9.25
CA THR A 51 -14.68 -4.90 -8.82
C THR A 51 -15.37 -5.50 -10.03
N THR A 52 -15.04 -6.75 -10.33
CA THR A 52 -15.67 -7.57 -11.38
C THR A 52 -16.39 -8.75 -10.70
N TYR A 53 -16.99 -9.65 -11.48
CA TYR A 53 -17.70 -10.82 -10.94
C TYR A 53 -17.22 -12.11 -11.62
N VAL A 54 -17.09 -13.18 -10.84
CA VAL A 54 -16.82 -14.54 -11.30
C VAL A 54 -17.76 -15.47 -10.54
N ASP A 55 -18.63 -16.19 -11.26
CA ASP A 55 -19.68 -17.05 -10.68
C ASP A 55 -20.49 -16.34 -9.56
N ASP A 56 -21.00 -15.14 -9.87
CA ASP A 56 -21.74 -14.26 -8.95
C ASP A 56 -20.97 -13.82 -7.69
N ARG A 57 -19.67 -14.10 -7.60
CA ARG A 57 -18.81 -13.65 -6.50
C ARG A 57 -18.00 -12.43 -6.91
N PRO A 58 -17.96 -11.38 -6.06
CA PRO A 58 -17.08 -10.24 -6.26
C PRO A 58 -15.61 -10.64 -6.46
N ARG A 59 -14.98 -10.04 -7.47
CA ARG A 59 -13.56 -10.16 -7.78
C ARG A 59 -12.92 -8.78 -7.77
N GLY A 60 -12.06 -8.53 -6.78
CA GLY A 60 -11.28 -7.30 -6.70
C GLY A 60 -10.11 -7.35 -7.68
N VAL A 61 -9.88 -6.25 -8.38
CA VAL A 61 -8.78 -6.09 -9.34
C VAL A 61 -8.07 -4.78 -9.06
N VAL A 62 -6.74 -4.83 -8.93
CA VAL A 62 -5.87 -3.66 -8.79
C VAL A 62 -4.84 -3.72 -9.91
N GLN A 63 -4.87 -2.72 -10.79
CA GLN A 63 -3.87 -2.53 -11.83
C GLN A 63 -2.75 -1.65 -11.27
N LEU A 64 -1.52 -2.12 -11.43
CA LEU A 64 -0.32 -1.43 -10.96
C LEU A 64 0.63 -1.24 -12.13
N SER A 65 1.30 -0.08 -12.19
CA SER A 65 2.43 0.15 -13.07
C SER A 65 3.68 0.46 -12.27
N SER A 66 4.83 -0.02 -12.75
CA SER A 66 6.11 0.38 -12.18
C SER A 66 6.56 1.70 -12.81
N ASN A 67 6.92 2.68 -11.97
CA ASN A 67 7.62 3.90 -12.43
C ASN A 67 9.14 3.80 -12.20
N TYR A 68 9.64 2.60 -11.90
CA TYR A 68 11.03 2.31 -11.59
C TYR A 68 11.63 1.35 -12.64
N LYS A 69 12.93 1.46 -12.87
CA LYS A 69 13.64 0.70 -13.92
C LYS A 69 13.98 -0.75 -13.54
N GLY A 70 14.13 -1.05 -12.25
CA GLY A 70 14.51 -2.38 -11.78
C GLY A 70 13.29 -3.24 -11.49
N ASP A 71 13.47 -4.53 -11.21
CA ASP A 71 12.36 -5.41 -10.82
C ASP A 71 11.97 -5.18 -9.35
N GLN A 72 10.67 -5.22 -9.04
CA GLN A 72 10.15 -5.19 -7.67
C GLN A 72 9.49 -6.52 -7.32
N HIS A 73 10.08 -7.23 -6.37
CA HIS A 73 9.51 -8.44 -5.83
C HIS A 73 8.56 -8.06 -4.70
N ILE A 74 7.27 -8.37 -4.85
CA ILE A 74 6.23 -7.98 -3.88
C ILE A 74 5.50 -9.19 -3.32
N LEU A 75 5.03 -9.03 -2.09
CA LEU A 75 3.98 -9.85 -1.50
C LEU A 75 2.72 -9.00 -1.39
N TYR A 76 1.59 -9.56 -1.84
CA TYR A 76 0.29 -8.89 -1.71
C TYR A 76 -0.76 -9.80 -1.07
N ARG A 77 -1.77 -9.18 -0.45
CA ARG A 77 -2.88 -9.87 0.21
C ARG A 77 -4.15 -9.03 0.13
N PHE A 78 -5.28 -9.67 -0.19
CA PHE A 78 -6.59 -9.03 -0.16
C PHE A 78 -7.25 -9.27 1.21
N TYR A 79 -7.94 -8.23 1.67
CA TYR A 79 -8.83 -8.24 2.82
C TYR A 79 -10.22 -7.90 2.30
N TRP A 80 -11.22 -8.67 2.72
CA TRP A 80 -12.60 -8.53 2.26
C TRP A 80 -13.48 -8.04 3.39
N TYR A 81 -14.37 -7.11 3.05
CA TYR A 81 -15.29 -6.47 3.98
C TYR A 81 -16.71 -6.54 3.46
N ASP A 82 -17.67 -6.53 4.37
CA ASP A 82 -19.07 -6.37 4.04
C ASP A 82 -19.43 -4.90 3.77
N ASN A 83 -20.72 -4.64 3.50
CA ASN A 83 -21.22 -3.28 3.25
C ASN A 83 -21.15 -2.35 4.46
N THR A 84 -20.94 -2.89 5.67
CA THR A 84 -20.77 -2.12 6.90
C THR A 84 -19.31 -1.85 7.23
N GLY A 85 -18.38 -2.40 6.45
CA GLY A 85 -16.93 -2.26 6.63
C GLY A 85 -16.33 -3.27 7.59
N LEU A 86 -17.06 -4.31 7.99
CA LEU A 86 -16.54 -5.38 8.84
C LEU A 86 -15.81 -6.42 8.00
N GLU A 87 -14.64 -6.87 8.46
CA GLU A 87 -13.88 -7.92 7.78
C GLU A 87 -14.65 -9.25 7.85
N VAL A 88 -14.91 -9.85 6.69
CA VAL A 88 -15.75 -11.06 6.58
C VAL A 88 -14.96 -12.37 6.62
N ASN A 89 -13.64 -12.30 6.43
CA ASN A 89 -12.78 -13.48 6.43
C ASN A 89 -12.43 -13.88 7.86
N THR A 90 -12.82 -15.09 8.28
CA THR A 90 -12.49 -15.63 9.61
C THR A 90 -11.01 -16.00 9.75
N LYS A 91 -10.31 -16.17 8.62
CA LYS A 91 -8.86 -16.37 8.54
C LYS A 91 -8.31 -15.51 7.40
N ALA A 92 -7.18 -14.85 7.64
CA ALA A 92 -6.50 -14.08 6.60
C ALA A 92 -6.03 -15.03 5.46
N GLY A 93 -6.35 -14.68 4.21
CA GLY A 93 -5.86 -15.41 3.03
C GLY A 93 -4.32 -15.41 2.96
N PRO A 94 -3.66 -16.28 2.19
CA PRO A 94 -2.18 -16.30 2.14
C PRO A 94 -1.61 -15.02 1.50
N TRP A 95 -0.36 -14.67 1.85
CA TRP A 95 0.40 -13.70 1.05
C TRP A 95 0.77 -14.33 -0.28
N ARG A 96 0.60 -13.60 -1.39
CA ARG A 96 0.93 -14.04 -2.74
C ARG A 96 2.14 -13.27 -3.26
N LYS A 97 3.13 -13.97 -3.85
CA LYS A 97 4.33 -13.35 -4.44
C LYS A 97 4.07 -12.97 -5.90
N MET A 98 4.59 -11.81 -6.30
CA MET A 98 4.61 -11.36 -7.69
C MET A 98 5.88 -10.56 -7.95
N ILE A 99 6.34 -10.55 -9.21
CA ILE A 99 7.42 -9.67 -9.67
C ILE A 99 6.76 -8.63 -10.58
N VAL A 100 6.93 -7.35 -10.25
CA VAL A 100 6.58 -6.23 -11.13
C VAL A 100 7.87 -5.79 -11.80
N ARG A 101 8.03 -6.04 -13.10
CA ARG A 101 9.26 -5.68 -13.80
C ARG A 101 9.33 -4.17 -14.01
N GLY A 102 10.53 -3.69 -14.30
CA GLY A 102 10.76 -2.27 -14.57
C GLY A 102 9.85 -1.74 -15.68
N PHE A 103 9.13 -0.65 -15.41
CA PHE A 103 8.14 -0.04 -16.31
C PHE A 103 7.00 -0.96 -16.80
N GLU A 104 6.80 -2.11 -16.18
CA GLU A 104 5.72 -3.04 -16.51
C GLU A 104 4.41 -2.63 -15.84
N GLN A 105 3.29 -2.96 -16.49
CA GLN A 105 1.96 -2.94 -15.90
C GLN A 105 1.48 -4.36 -15.59
N VAL A 106 0.92 -4.55 -14.40
CA VAL A 106 0.49 -5.85 -13.86
C VAL A 106 -0.89 -5.73 -13.22
N SER A 107 -1.58 -6.86 -13.05
CA SER A 107 -2.90 -6.91 -12.40
C SER A 107 -2.91 -7.88 -11.23
N LEU A 108 -3.17 -7.35 -10.03
CA LEU A 108 -3.47 -8.13 -8.84
C LEU A 108 -4.96 -8.43 -8.79
N SER A 109 -5.35 -9.65 -8.44
CA SER A 109 -6.77 -9.97 -8.28
C SER A 109 -7.06 -11.07 -7.27
N GLU A 110 -8.24 -11.04 -6.68
CA GLU A 110 -8.79 -12.10 -5.84
C GLU A 110 -10.30 -12.17 -6.01
N VAL A 111 -10.87 -13.38 -5.92
CA VAL A 111 -12.31 -13.59 -5.81
C VAL A 111 -12.62 -13.81 -4.33
N THR A 112 -13.66 -13.16 -3.81
CA THR A 112 -14.07 -13.39 -2.41
C THR A 112 -14.48 -14.85 -2.22
N VAL A 113 -14.06 -15.43 -1.09
CA VAL A 113 -14.51 -16.75 -0.64
C VAL A 113 -15.74 -16.65 0.27
N ASN A 114 -16.01 -15.46 0.81
CA ASN A 114 -17.17 -15.20 1.65
C ASN A 114 -18.26 -14.49 0.82
N PRO A 115 -19.50 -15.00 0.77
CA PRO A 115 -20.59 -14.39 0.00
C PRO A 115 -20.95 -12.97 0.46
N ASN A 116 -20.66 -12.61 1.71
CA ASN A 116 -20.90 -11.26 2.25
C ASN A 116 -19.77 -10.27 1.91
N GLY A 117 -18.66 -10.72 1.32
CA GLY A 117 -17.51 -9.88 0.99
C GLY A 117 -17.76 -9.07 -0.28
N THR A 118 -18.15 -7.80 -0.13
CA THR A 118 -18.51 -6.91 -1.24
C THR A 118 -17.47 -5.82 -1.49
N GLN A 119 -16.67 -5.49 -0.48
CA GLN A 119 -15.61 -4.49 -0.54
C GLN A 119 -14.26 -5.13 -0.24
N PHE A 120 -13.17 -4.52 -0.71
CA PHE A 120 -11.83 -5.05 -0.47
C PHE A 120 -10.78 -3.98 -0.24
N ARG A 121 -9.70 -4.38 0.43
CA ARG A 121 -8.43 -3.67 0.53
C ARG A 121 -7.31 -4.62 0.10
N VAL A 122 -6.27 -4.10 -0.55
CA VAL A 122 -5.05 -4.83 -0.88
C VAL A 122 -3.90 -4.26 -0.06
N GLN A 123 -3.20 -5.12 0.68
CA GLN A 123 -1.92 -4.78 1.28
C GLN A 123 -0.79 -5.29 0.39
N ILE A 124 0.23 -4.46 0.22
CA ILE A 124 1.41 -4.75 -0.60
C ILE A 124 2.66 -4.44 0.23
N ARG A 125 3.61 -5.37 0.23
CA ARG A 125 4.92 -5.23 0.87
C ARG A 125 6.01 -5.80 -0.02
N GLU A 126 7.25 -5.39 0.21
CA GLU A 126 8.40 -5.98 -0.46
C GLU A 126 8.55 -7.47 -0.05
N ALA A 127 8.87 -8.32 -1.03
CA ALA A 127 9.31 -9.68 -0.76
C ALA A 127 10.80 -9.62 -0.41
N GLN A 128 11.15 -9.97 0.83
CA GLN A 128 12.54 -10.16 1.21
C GLN A 128 13.04 -11.45 0.56
N ASP A 129 14.11 -11.36 -0.21
CA ASP A 129 14.88 -12.55 -0.62
C ASP A 129 15.87 -12.84 0.51
N ASN A 130 15.74 -14.01 1.12
CA ASN A 130 16.58 -14.46 2.24
C ASN A 130 17.83 -15.18 1.74
#